data_AF-A0A850BEK0-F1
#
_entry.id   AF-A0A850BEK0-F1
#
_cell.length_a   1.000
_cell.length_b   1.000
_cell.length_c   1.000
_cell.angle_alpha   90.00
_cell.angle_beta   90.00
_cell.angle_gamma   90.00
#
_symmetry.space_group_name_H-M   'P 1'
#
loop_
_entity.id
_entity.type
_entity.pdbx_description
1 polymer ?
#
loop_
_entity_poly.entity_id
_entity_poly.type
_entity_poly.pdbx_seq_one_letter_code
_entity_poly.pdbx_strand_id
1 'polypeptide(L)'
;MSSTSSSAGYLDAIFGAIRTYAHELAEGRAWLLRAREVGGAAWRFELLSAARGSLDRAGASLWEVEERLQGLGDPEEIPAPLDQLARNVPGMRAELDAESDALAALEVEMMERPIGQG
;
A
#
# COMPACT_ATOMS: atom_id res chain seq x y z
N MET A 1 -4.45 38.25 3.35
CA MET A 1 -3.82 37.44 2.29
C MET A 1 -3.17 36.24 2.96
N SER A 2 -3.88 35.12 3.06
CA SER A 2 -3.44 33.95 3.83
C SER A 2 -3.96 32.66 3.18
N SER A 3 -3.64 32.45 1.90
CA SER A 3 -4.04 31.24 1.17
C SER A 3 -2.86 30.31 0.89
N THR A 4 -1.62 30.78 1.08
CA THR A 4 -0.40 30.03 0.75
C THR A 4 -0.02 28.96 1.78
N SER A 5 -0.32 29.16 3.07
CA SER A 5 -0.02 28.16 4.11
C SER A 5 -0.87 26.89 3.99
N SER A 6 -2.13 27.01 3.53
CA SER A 6 -3.04 25.86 3.41
C SER A 6 -2.67 24.96 2.23
N SER A 7 -2.23 25.55 1.10
CA SER A 7 -1.85 24.79 -0.09
C SER A 7 -0.52 24.05 0.10
N ALA A 8 0.48 24.67 0.72
CA ALA A 8 1.76 24.03 1.01
C ALA A 8 1.59 22.81 1.95
N GLY A 9 0.81 22.96 3.04
CA GLY A 9 0.52 21.85 3.94
C GLY A 9 -0.29 20.72 3.30
N TYR A 10 -1.16 21.04 2.33
CA TYR A 10 -1.95 20.05 1.61
C TYR A 10 -1.08 19.19 0.67
N LEU A 11 -0.21 19.82 -0.11
CA LEU A 11 0.73 19.11 -0.98
C LEU A 11 1.73 18.27 -0.17
N ASP A 12 2.23 18.80 0.93
CA ASP A 12 3.11 18.04 1.84
C ASP A 12 2.40 16.81 2.40
N ALA A 13 1.09 16.90 2.68
CA ALA A 13 0.30 15.76 3.11
C ALA A 13 0.15 14.70 2.01
N ILE A 14 -0.08 15.09 0.75
CA ILE A 14 -0.12 14.16 -0.39
C ILE A 14 1.23 13.43 -0.53
N PHE A 15 2.35 14.17 -0.58
CA PHE A 15 3.66 13.55 -0.69
C PHE A 15 4.05 12.75 0.56
N GLY A 16 3.54 13.13 1.73
CA GLY A 16 3.62 12.35 2.96
C GLY A 16 2.94 10.99 2.80
N ALA A 17 1.66 10.99 2.42
CA ALA A 17 0.88 9.79 2.22
C ALA A 17 1.45 8.87 1.13
N ILE A 18 1.96 9.41 0.01
CA ILE A 18 2.65 8.63 -1.02
C ILE A 18 3.90 7.93 -0.46
N ARG A 19 4.70 8.63 0.36
CA ARG A 19 5.89 8.03 0.99
C ARG A 19 5.50 6.94 1.98
N THR A 20 4.46 7.16 2.78
CA THR A 20 3.92 6.15 3.70
C THR A 20 3.43 4.93 2.93
N TYR A 21 2.66 5.12 1.87
CA TYR A 21 2.23 4.04 0.97
C TYR A 21 3.42 3.22 0.47
N ALA A 22 4.44 3.89 -0.10
CA ALA A 22 5.59 3.21 -0.68
C ALA A 22 6.40 2.43 0.37
N HIS A 23 6.54 3.01 1.57
CA HIS A 23 7.22 2.37 2.69
C HIS A 23 6.48 1.10 3.15
N GLU A 24 5.18 1.23 3.41
CA GLU A 24 4.33 0.14 3.91
C GLU A 24 4.18 -0.97 2.87
N LEU A 25 4.06 -0.64 1.57
CA LEU A 25 4.03 -1.62 0.50
C LEU A 25 5.36 -2.41 0.43
N ALA A 26 6.50 -1.72 0.49
CA ALA A 26 7.82 -2.36 0.49
C ALA A 26 8.01 -3.24 1.72
N GLU A 27 7.52 -2.82 2.88
CA GLU A 27 7.55 -3.61 4.10
C GLU A 27 6.67 -4.87 3.98
N GLY A 28 5.44 -4.73 3.49
CA GLY A 28 4.53 -5.85 3.21
C GLY A 28 5.17 -6.89 2.28
N ARG A 29 5.80 -6.44 1.18
CA ARG A 29 6.58 -7.29 0.26
C ARG A 29 7.70 -8.04 0.97
N ALA A 30 8.44 -7.38 1.85
CA ALA A 30 9.52 -8.00 2.62
C ALA A 30 9.00 -9.07 3.58
N TRP A 31 7.85 -8.84 4.22
CA TRP A 31 7.19 -9.83 5.06
C TRP A 31 6.68 -11.03 4.26
N LEU A 32 6.07 -10.81 3.09
CA LEU A 32 5.64 -11.89 2.18
C LEU A 32 6.82 -12.75 1.71
N LEU A 33 7.94 -12.12 1.34
CA LEU A 33 9.14 -12.85 0.94
C LEU A 33 9.64 -13.75 2.08
N ARG A 34 9.75 -13.22 3.30
CA ARG A 34 10.16 -14.01 4.47
C ARG A 34 9.17 -15.14 4.75
N ALA A 35 7.86 -14.88 4.65
CA ALA A 35 6.83 -15.91 4.87
C ALA A 35 6.96 -17.09 3.90
N ARG A 36 7.44 -16.85 2.67
CA ARG A 36 7.73 -17.89 1.68
C ARG A 36 8.98 -18.71 2.00
N GLU A 37 9.95 -18.11 2.69
CA GLU A 37 11.25 -18.73 3.01
C GLU A 37 11.21 -19.56 4.31
N VAL A 38 10.34 -19.22 5.27
CA VAL A 38 10.27 -19.94 6.54
C VAL A 38 9.51 -21.27 6.42
N GLY A 39 10.09 -22.34 6.97
CA GLY A 39 9.45 -23.67 7.00
C GLY A 39 8.42 -23.87 8.12
N GLY A 40 8.45 -23.05 9.18
CA GLY A 40 7.60 -23.23 10.36
C GLY A 40 6.24 -22.56 10.24
N ALA A 41 5.14 -23.30 10.42
CA ALA A 41 3.77 -22.78 10.29
C ALA A 41 3.45 -21.60 11.23
N ALA A 42 3.90 -21.65 12.49
CA ALA A 42 3.67 -20.57 13.45
C ALA A 42 4.37 -19.26 13.04
N TRP A 43 5.63 -19.34 12.62
CA TRP A 43 6.38 -18.19 12.12
C TRP A 43 5.81 -17.68 10.80
N ARG A 44 5.38 -18.58 9.92
CA ARG A 44 4.73 -18.20 8.66
C ARG A 44 3.44 -17.41 8.92
N PHE A 45 2.61 -17.83 9.87
CA PHE A 45 1.40 -17.10 10.26
C PHE A 45 1.71 -15.67 10.75
N GLU A 46 2.66 -15.52 11.67
CA GLU A 46 3.07 -14.20 12.19
C GLU A 46 3.55 -13.28 11.06
N LEU A 47 4.35 -13.80 10.12
CA LEU A 47 4.85 -13.03 8.99
C LEU A 47 3.74 -12.65 8.01
N LEU A 48 2.78 -13.53 7.75
CA LEU A 48 1.61 -13.21 6.93
C LEU A 48 0.71 -12.16 7.61
N SER A 49 0.55 -12.24 8.93
CA SER A 49 -0.17 -11.21 9.71
C SER A 49 0.54 -9.85 9.66
N ALA A 50 1.87 -9.83 9.74
CA ALA A 50 2.66 -8.61 9.59
C ALA A 50 2.54 -8.03 8.18
N ALA A 51 2.64 -8.89 7.15
CA ALA A 51 2.44 -8.50 5.76
C ALA A 51 1.07 -7.85 5.56
N ARG A 52 0.01 -8.49 6.04
CA ARG A 52 -1.36 -7.96 6.02
C ARG A 52 -1.45 -6.57 6.64
N GLY A 53 -0.91 -6.42 7.86
CA GLY A 53 -0.93 -5.13 8.55
C GLY A 53 -0.23 -4.02 7.77
N SER A 54 0.89 -4.31 7.11
CA SER A 54 1.58 -3.34 6.25
C SER A 54 0.79 -3.03 4.97
N LEU A 55 0.23 -4.04 4.30
CA LEU A 55 -0.59 -3.82 3.10
C LEU A 55 -1.87 -3.02 3.40
N ASP A 56 -2.51 -3.25 4.56
CA ASP A 56 -3.67 -2.47 5.01
C ASP A 56 -3.30 -0.99 5.23
N ARG A 57 -2.14 -0.71 5.84
CA ARG A 57 -1.63 0.67 6.03
C ARG A 57 -1.23 1.33 4.70
N ALA A 58 -0.67 0.56 3.77
CA ALA A 58 -0.44 1.03 2.40
C ALA A 58 -1.77 1.41 1.74
N GLY A 59 -2.78 0.57 1.83
CA GLY A 59 -4.13 0.83 1.30
C GLY A 59 -4.77 2.09 1.88
N ALA A 60 -4.69 2.28 3.19
CA ALA A 60 -5.17 3.50 3.84
C ALA A 60 -4.44 4.75 3.33
N SER A 61 -3.11 4.67 3.19
CA SER A 61 -2.30 5.78 2.67
C SER A 61 -2.61 6.09 1.20
N LEU A 62 -2.87 5.08 0.36
CA LEU A 62 -3.25 5.28 -1.03
C LEU A 62 -4.65 5.91 -1.16
N TRP A 63 -5.61 5.45 -0.34
CA TRP A 63 -6.93 6.07 -0.28
C TRP A 63 -6.84 7.53 0.15
N GLU A 64 -5.98 7.84 1.12
CA GLU A 64 -5.71 9.21 1.56
C GLU A 64 -5.17 10.11 0.44
N VAL A 65 -4.30 9.57 -0.43
CA VAL A 65 -3.79 10.24 -1.63
C VAL A 65 -4.91 10.48 -2.63
N GLU A 66 -5.73 9.47 -2.91
CA GLU A 66 -6.86 9.55 -3.83
C GLU A 66 -7.88 10.62 -3.42
N GLU A 67 -8.33 10.60 -2.16
CA GLU A 67 -9.25 11.62 -1.65
C GLU A 67 -8.67 13.04 -1.81
N ARG A 68 -7.39 13.19 -1.49
CA ARG A 68 -6.74 14.51 -1.60
C ARG A 68 -6.59 14.97 -3.03
N LEU A 69 -6.26 14.08 -3.96
CA LEU A 69 -6.16 14.42 -5.38
C LEU A 69 -7.55 14.77 -5.95
N GLN A 70 -8.60 14.04 -5.57
CA GLN A 70 -9.99 14.39 -5.94
C GLN A 70 -10.38 15.78 -5.41
N GLY A 71 -9.92 16.14 -4.21
CA GLY A 71 -10.11 17.47 -3.63
C GLY A 71 -9.44 18.62 -4.39
N LEU A 72 -8.52 18.34 -5.32
CA LEU A 72 -7.87 19.36 -6.15
C LEU A 72 -8.68 19.74 -7.40
N GLY A 73 -9.73 18.99 -7.73
CA GLY A 73 -10.55 19.21 -8.93
C GLY A 73 -10.28 18.20 -10.04
N ASP A 74 -10.67 18.56 -11.27
CA ASP A 74 -10.53 17.66 -12.43
C ASP A 74 -9.04 17.40 -12.72
N PRO A 75 -8.57 16.14 -12.80
CA PRO A 75 -7.20 15.79 -13.14
C PRO A 75 -6.67 16.44 -14.42
N GLU A 76 -7.54 16.77 -15.38
CA GLU A 76 -7.16 17.48 -16.61
C GLU A 76 -6.85 18.97 -16.39
N GLU A 77 -7.32 19.54 -15.29
CA GLU A 77 -7.11 20.93 -14.87
C GLU A 77 -5.98 21.07 -13.83
N ILE A 78 -5.49 19.95 -13.29
CA ILE A 78 -4.40 19.94 -12.32
C ILE A 78 -3.07 20.27 -13.04
N PRO A 79 -2.31 21.28 -12.58
CA PRO A 79 -1.03 21.62 -13.19
C PRO A 79 0.05 20.59 -12.85
N ALA A 80 1.02 20.45 -13.76
CA ALA A 80 2.21 19.65 -13.50
C ALA A 80 2.98 20.12 -12.25
N PRO A 81 3.52 19.21 -11.43
CA PRO A 81 3.63 17.76 -11.63
C PRO A 81 2.47 16.93 -11.01
N LEU A 82 1.41 17.58 -10.53
CA LEU A 82 0.34 16.91 -9.78
C LEU A 82 -0.57 16.08 -10.70
N ASP A 83 -0.67 16.44 -11.98
CA ASP A 83 -1.32 15.63 -13.02
C ASP A 83 -0.67 14.25 -13.15
N GLN A 84 0.65 14.19 -13.06
CA GLN A 84 1.40 12.95 -13.12
C GLN A 84 1.11 12.05 -11.92
N LEU A 85 0.89 12.63 -10.72
CA LEU A 85 0.49 11.86 -9.55
C LEU A 85 -0.87 11.19 -9.76
N ALA A 86 -1.85 11.95 -10.24
CA ALA A 86 -3.18 11.42 -10.55
C ALA A 86 -3.11 10.28 -11.59
N ARG A 87 -2.24 10.40 -12.60
CA ARG A 87 -1.99 9.36 -13.60
C ARG A 87 -1.29 8.11 -13.05
N ASN A 88 -0.52 8.25 -11.98
CA ASN A 88 0.22 7.14 -11.37
C ASN A 88 -0.61 6.34 -10.36
N VAL A 89 -1.63 6.93 -9.76
CA VAL A 89 -2.51 6.28 -8.75
C VAL A 89 -3.07 4.93 -9.21
N PRO A 90 -3.59 4.77 -10.45
CA PRO A 90 -4.06 3.46 -10.92
C PRO A 90 -2.96 2.39 -10.91
N GLY A 91 -1.72 2.76 -11.21
CA GLY A 91 -0.58 1.84 -11.13
C GLY A 91 -0.25 1.45 -9.70
N MET A 92 -0.29 2.41 -8.77
CA MET A 92 -0.13 2.15 -7.34
C MET A 92 -1.23 1.21 -6.83
N ARG A 93 -2.49 1.44 -7.22
CA ARG A 93 -3.61 0.57 -6.87
C ARG A 93 -3.38 -0.87 -7.37
N ALA A 94 -3.02 -1.03 -8.64
CA ALA A 94 -2.74 -2.33 -9.21
C ALA A 94 -1.57 -3.07 -8.52
N GLU A 95 -0.53 -2.33 -8.11
CA GLU A 95 0.57 -2.91 -7.33
C GLU A 95 0.10 -3.41 -5.96
N LEU A 96 -0.70 -2.62 -5.23
CA LEU A 96 -1.25 -3.02 -3.94
C LEU A 96 -2.17 -4.24 -4.06
N ASP A 97 -3.02 -4.26 -5.09
CA ASP A 97 -3.95 -5.36 -5.35
C ASP A 97 -3.17 -6.65 -5.64
N ALA A 98 -2.12 -6.59 -6.46
CA ALA A 98 -1.28 -7.74 -6.76
C ALA A 98 -0.59 -8.34 -5.52
N GLU A 99 -0.10 -7.50 -4.60
CA GLU A 99 0.49 -7.99 -3.34
C GLU A 99 -0.57 -8.55 -2.38
N SER A 100 -1.77 -7.96 -2.37
CA SER A 100 -2.90 -8.43 -1.56
C SER A 100 -3.39 -9.79 -2.04
N ASP A 101 -3.46 -10.01 -3.36
CA ASP A 101 -3.77 -11.30 -3.96
C ASP A 101 -2.69 -12.35 -3.62
N ALA A 102 -1.42 -11.94 -3.64
CA ALA A 102 -0.31 -12.81 -3.26
C ALA A 102 -0.35 -13.23 -1.79
N LEU A 103 -0.73 -12.31 -0.89
CA LEU A 103 -1.00 -12.61 0.53
C LEU A 103 -2.12 -13.63 0.65
N ALA A 104 -3.28 -13.37 0.02
CA ALA A 104 -4.45 -14.24 0.10
C ALA A 104 -4.13 -15.66 -0.40
N ALA A 105 -3.37 -15.79 -1.49
CA ALA A 105 -2.95 -17.08 -2.01
C ALA A 105 -2.09 -17.87 -1.00
N LEU A 106 -1.15 -17.21 -0.31
CA LEU A 106 -0.28 -17.86 0.68
C LEU A 106 -1.05 -18.27 1.94
N GLU A 107 -2.07 -17.51 2.33
CA GLU A 107 -2.93 -17.84 3.46
C GLU A 107 -3.83 -19.04 3.15
N VAL A 108 -4.37 -19.12 1.93
CA VAL A 108 -5.10 -20.32 1.46
C VAL A 108 -4.20 -21.54 1.47
N GLU A 109 -2.97 -21.45 0.92
CA GLU A 109 -2.00 -22.56 0.95
C GLU A 109 -1.72 -23.05 2.38
N MET A 110 -1.63 -22.12 3.34
CA MET A 110 -1.38 -22.44 4.74
C MET A 110 -2.57 -23.16 5.38
N MET A 111 -3.81 -22.81 5.02
CA MET A 111 -5.02 -23.47 5.51
C MET A 111 -5.21 -24.87 4.90
N GLU A 112 -4.76 -25.08 3.66
CA GLU A 112 -4.91 -26.35 2.93
C GLU A 112 -3.84 -27.40 3.29
N ARG A 113 -2.68 -27.00 3.84
CA ARG A 113 -1.66 -27.94 4.31
C ARG A 113 -1.98 -28.43 5.73
N PRO A 114 -2.30 -29.72 5.95
CA PRO A 114 -2.49 -30.24 7.29
C PRO A 114 -1.18 -30.12 8.08
N ILE A 115 -1.29 -29.64 9.32
CA ILE A 115 -0.19 -29.53 10.28
C ILE A 115 0.36 -30.94 10.52
N GLY A 116 1.36 -31.33 9.74
CA GLY A 116 1.95 -32.65 9.82
C GLY A 116 2.47 -33.15 8.49
N GLN A 117 3.41 -32.42 7.86
CA GLN A 117 4.66 -32.97 7.32
C GLN A 117 5.71 -31.87 7.41
N GLY A 118 6.64 -32.04 8.35
CA GLY A 118 7.84 -31.21 8.51
C GLY A 118 9.00 -31.74 7.68
#